data_AF-A0A817LP93-F1
#
_entry.id   AF-A0A817LP93-F1
#
_cell.length_a   1.000
_cell.length_b   1.000
_cell.length_c   1.000
_cell.angle_alpha   90.00
_cell.angle_beta   90.00
_cell.angle_gamma   90.00
#
_symmetry.space_group_name_H-M   'P 1'
#
loop_
_entity.id
_entity.type
_entity.pdbx_description
1 polymer ?
#
loop_
_entity_poly.entity_id
_entity_poly.type
_entity_poly.pdbx_seq_one_letter_code
_entity_poly.pdbx_strand_id
1 'polypeptide(L)'
;MMLYVIFSLLILNGDVECLQPRVKLVGTHIIYRHGDRSPIGLYPTSNSSPSYWPNGLGQLTHRGQVQQIRLGQYLRERYSELLNLTYVAAENLYNISPSWANPFVLDQLKHILDLSFFYRFSSPEASRLRGGPIISDIMENVKSLMTNKLNGRKAKIYSGHDTTIAGVLSFFGVNYAHPPYCSALFFDLYHVEGW
;
A
#
# COMPACT_ATOMS: atom_id res chain seq x y z
N MET A 1 -20.12 -11.06 22.64
CA MET A 1 -18.95 -10.54 21.92
C MET A 1 -19.32 -9.18 21.36
N MET A 2 -18.93 -8.11 22.04
CA MET A 2 -19.25 -6.73 21.67
C MET A 2 -17.94 -6.01 21.43
N LEU A 3 -17.78 -5.42 20.25
CA LEU A 3 -16.62 -4.64 19.86
C LEU A 3 -16.99 -3.15 19.98
N TYR A 4 -16.20 -2.41 20.75
CA TYR A 4 -16.27 -0.94 20.81
C TYR A 4 -15.08 -0.34 20.04
N VAL A 5 -15.32 0.72 19.28
CA VAL A 5 -14.27 1.59 18.72
C VAL A 5 -14.08 2.73 19.71
N ILE A 6 -12.98 2.72 20.47
CA ILE A 6 -12.68 3.77 21.45
C ILE A 6 -11.81 4.84 20.77
N PHE A 7 -12.36 6.05 20.61
CA PHE A 7 -11.56 7.27 20.48
C PHE A 7 -11.46 7.90 21.88
N SER A 8 -10.29 7.87 22.51
CA SER A 8 -10.06 8.55 23.79
C SER A 8 -9.09 9.72 23.61
N LEU A 9 -9.55 10.91 23.98
CA LEU A 9 -8.74 12.11 24.21
C LEU A 9 -8.45 12.17 25.71
N LEU A 10 -7.18 12.07 26.11
CA LEU A 10 -6.77 12.05 27.51
C LEU A 10 -6.30 13.45 27.94
N ILE A 11 -7.00 14.06 28.90
CA ILE A 11 -6.51 15.23 29.65
C ILE A 11 -5.94 14.69 30.96
N LEU A 12 -4.63 14.81 31.16
CA LEU A 12 -3.93 14.30 32.35
C LEU A 12 -3.83 15.38 33.44
N ASN A 13 -4.36 15.08 34.62
CA ASN A 13 -3.87 15.58 35.91
C ASN A 13 -4.17 14.50 36.96
N GLY A 14 -3.14 13.73 37.32
CA GLY A 14 -3.18 12.69 38.34
C GLY A 14 -2.45 11.42 37.91
N ASP A 15 -1.49 10.99 38.74
CA ASP A 15 -0.71 9.77 38.54
C ASP A 15 -1.62 8.53 38.59
N VAL A 16 -2.02 8.06 37.42
CA VAL A 16 -2.59 6.72 37.24
C VAL A 16 -1.52 5.89 36.55
N GLU A 17 -1.03 4.86 37.24
CA GLU A 17 -0.23 3.81 36.63
C GLU A 17 -1.13 3.07 35.62
N CYS A 18 -1.15 3.57 34.38
CA CYS A 18 -1.91 2.99 33.30
C CYS A 18 -1.29 1.62 33.01
N LEU A 19 -1.98 0.54 33.40
CA LEU A 19 -1.73 -0.81 32.88
C LEU A 19 -1.81 -0.72 31.36
N GLN A 20 -0.67 -0.57 30.70
CA GLN A 20 -0.59 -0.56 29.25
C GLN A 20 -1.08 -1.93 28.79
N PRO A 21 -2.20 -2.01 28.04
CA PRO A 21 -2.69 -3.29 27.55
C PRO A 21 -1.57 -3.98 26.76
N ARG A 22 -1.33 -5.27 27.01
CA ARG A 22 -0.37 -5.99 26.18
C ARG A 22 -0.99 -6.20 24.81
N VAL A 23 -0.47 -5.49 23.82
CA VAL A 23 -0.92 -5.59 22.43
C VAL A 23 0.03 -6.52 21.68
N LYS A 24 -0.51 -7.55 21.04
CA LYS A 24 0.24 -8.54 20.26
C LYS A 24 -0.25 -8.56 18.82
N LEU A 25 0.65 -8.35 17.86
CA LEU A 25 0.32 -8.53 16.45
C LEU A 25 0.07 -10.01 16.15
N VAL A 26 -1.10 -10.34 15.62
CA VAL A 26 -1.51 -11.73 15.34
C VAL A 26 -1.69 -12.03 13.85
N GLY A 27 -1.84 -11.00 13.02
CA GLY A 27 -1.79 -11.14 11.58
C GLY A 27 -1.73 -9.81 10.85
N THR A 28 -1.44 -9.85 9.55
CA THR A 28 -1.34 -8.66 8.71
C THR A 28 -1.83 -8.91 7.28
N HIS A 29 -2.46 -7.89 6.69
CA HIS A 29 -2.76 -7.85 5.27
C HIS A 29 -2.11 -6.62 4.65
N ILE A 30 -1.35 -6.82 3.59
CA ILE A 30 -0.54 -5.77 2.96
C ILE A 30 -0.96 -5.65 1.51
N ILE A 31 -1.46 -4.48 1.10
CA ILE A 31 -1.75 -4.18 -0.30
C ILE A 31 -0.68 -3.23 -0.79
N TYR A 32 0.06 -3.57 -1.85
CA TYR A 32 1.12 -2.70 -2.35
C TYR A 32 1.02 -2.47 -3.87
N ARG A 33 1.38 -1.26 -4.29
CA ARG A 33 1.55 -0.93 -5.71
C ARG A 33 2.90 -1.45 -6.19
N HIS A 34 2.96 -1.98 -7.41
CA HIS A 34 4.23 -2.31 -8.06
C HIS A 34 5.23 -1.12 -8.04
N GLY A 35 6.51 -1.43 -8.24
CA GLY A 35 7.56 -0.42 -8.37
C GLY A 35 7.49 0.35 -9.68
N ASP A 36 8.38 1.32 -9.82
CA ASP A 36 8.55 2.09 -11.05
C ASP A 36 8.69 1.18 -12.29
N ARG A 37 7.98 1.54 -13.36
CA ARG A 37 7.94 0.76 -14.59
C ARG A 37 7.90 1.67 -15.80
N SER A 38 8.36 1.16 -16.93
CA SER A 38 8.21 1.84 -18.21
C SER A 38 6.71 2.03 -18.55
N PRO A 39 6.38 2.99 -19.43
CA PRO A 39 5.03 3.16 -19.97
C PRO A 39 4.52 1.84 -20.56
N ILE A 40 3.21 1.59 -20.45
CA ILE A 40 2.60 0.38 -21.05
C ILE A 40 2.58 0.50 -22.58
N GLY A 41 2.40 1.72 -23.07
CA GLY A 41 2.45 2.07 -24.48
C GLY A 41 3.03 3.48 -24.64
N LEU A 42 3.48 3.77 -25.85
CA LEU A 42 3.94 5.10 -26.22
C LEU A 42 2.76 5.91 -26.75
N TYR A 43 2.84 7.23 -26.60
CA TYR A 43 1.83 8.10 -27.20
C TYR A 43 1.94 8.01 -28.73
N PRO A 44 0.83 7.87 -29.48
CA PRO A 44 0.87 7.59 -30.92
C PRO A 44 1.70 8.58 -31.75
N THR A 45 1.76 9.84 -31.34
CA THR A 45 2.53 10.89 -32.04
C THR A 45 3.88 11.21 -31.37
N SER A 46 4.29 10.47 -30.35
CA SER A 46 5.58 10.70 -29.70
C SER A 46 6.73 10.22 -30.58
N ASN A 47 7.83 10.97 -30.59
CA ASN A 47 9.06 10.60 -31.30
C ASN A 47 9.94 9.60 -30.49
N SER A 48 9.39 9.02 -29.43
CA SER A 48 10.11 8.10 -28.53
C SER A 48 10.10 6.68 -29.11
N SER A 49 11.23 5.98 -29.02
CA SER A 49 11.32 4.57 -29.42
C SER A 49 11.07 3.64 -28.22
N PRO A 50 10.40 2.47 -28.39
CA PRO A 50 10.33 1.44 -27.36
C PRO A 50 11.70 1.01 -26.83
N SER A 51 12.75 1.11 -27.67
CA SER A 51 14.13 0.78 -27.31
C SER A 51 14.74 1.71 -26.25
N TYR A 52 14.11 2.85 -25.96
CA TYR A 52 14.51 3.72 -24.85
C TYR A 52 14.35 3.03 -23.49
N TRP A 53 13.48 2.03 -23.40
CA TRP A 53 13.22 1.26 -22.19
C TRP A 53 13.96 -0.07 -22.28
N PRO A 54 15.10 -0.25 -21.59
CA PRO A 54 15.97 -1.42 -21.76
C PRO A 54 15.27 -2.73 -21.39
N ASN A 55 14.36 -2.68 -20.43
CA ASN A 55 13.59 -3.84 -19.99
C ASN A 55 12.32 -4.06 -20.83
N GLY A 56 12.03 -3.19 -21.81
CA GLY A 56 10.79 -3.20 -22.59
C GLY A 56 9.65 -2.40 -21.95
N LEU A 57 8.55 -2.22 -22.68
CA LEU A 57 7.35 -1.49 -22.25
C LEU A 57 6.55 -2.29 -21.19
N GLY A 58 5.97 -1.57 -20.23
CA GLY A 58 5.21 -2.12 -19.11
C GLY A 58 6.04 -2.86 -18.04
N GLN A 59 7.34 -3.07 -18.26
CA GLN A 59 8.21 -3.81 -17.35
C GLN A 59 8.79 -2.91 -16.24
N LEU A 60 9.10 -3.50 -15.09
CA LEU A 60 9.77 -2.79 -13.99
C LEU A 60 11.11 -2.22 -14.48
N THR A 61 11.36 -0.96 -14.16
CA THR A 61 12.69 -0.37 -14.35
C THR A 61 13.64 -0.93 -13.29
N HIS A 62 14.95 -0.74 -13.47
CA HIS A 62 15.92 -1.07 -12.42
C HIS A 62 15.58 -0.38 -11.08
N ARG A 63 15.11 0.88 -11.15
CA ARG A 63 14.57 1.58 -9.98
C ARG A 63 13.40 0.83 -9.36
N GLY A 64 12.42 0.42 -10.15
CA GLY A 64 11.24 -0.27 -9.63
C GLY A 64 11.58 -1.58 -8.93
N GLN A 65 12.54 -2.32 -9.47
CA GLN A 65 13.08 -3.53 -8.83
C GLN A 65 13.68 -3.21 -7.46
N VAL A 66 14.52 -2.18 -7.36
CA VAL A 66 15.12 -1.76 -6.09
C VAL A 66 14.08 -1.24 -5.10
N GLN A 67 13.07 -0.49 -5.56
CA GLN A 67 11.97 -0.07 -4.69
C GLN A 67 11.21 -1.27 -4.10
N GLN A 68 11.01 -2.34 -4.88
CA GLN A 68 10.37 -3.57 -4.41
C GLN A 68 11.25 -4.34 -3.42
N ILE A 69 12.56 -4.40 -3.65
CA ILE A 69 13.53 -4.97 -2.70
C ILE A 69 13.49 -4.21 -1.36
N ARG A 70 13.51 -2.87 -1.39
CA ARG A 70 13.44 -2.02 -0.20
C ARG A 70 12.11 -2.17 0.54
N LEU A 71 10.98 -2.25 -0.19
CA LEU A 71 9.69 -2.56 0.42
C LEU A 71 9.77 -3.91 1.15
N GLY A 72 10.30 -4.96 0.52
CA GLY A 72 10.50 -6.27 1.14
C GLY A 72 11.35 -6.22 2.41
N GLN A 73 12.43 -5.44 2.41
CA GLN A 73 13.28 -5.21 3.60
C GLN A 73 12.51 -4.52 4.72
N TYR A 74 11.78 -3.46 4.41
CA TYR A 74 10.94 -2.78 5.38
C TYR A 74 9.86 -3.71 5.98
N LEU A 75 9.17 -4.50 5.14
CA LEU A 75 8.20 -5.48 5.61
C LEU A 75 8.86 -6.52 6.52
N ARG A 76 10.07 -6.95 6.15
CA ARG A 76 10.83 -7.92 6.92
C ARG A 76 11.18 -7.40 8.31
N GLU A 77 11.66 -6.17 8.40
CA GLU A 77 11.98 -5.51 9.66
C GLU A 77 10.72 -5.34 10.52
N ARG A 78 9.66 -4.75 9.94
CA ARG A 78 8.39 -4.47 10.61
C ARG A 78 7.72 -5.72 11.17
N TYR A 79 7.76 -6.83 10.44
CA TYR A 79 7.08 -8.07 10.80
C TYR A 79 8.05 -9.17 11.27
N SER A 80 9.25 -8.79 11.73
CA SER A 80 10.29 -9.71 12.17
C SER A 80 9.83 -10.66 13.29
N GLU A 81 9.07 -10.15 14.27
CA GLU A 81 8.45 -10.94 15.34
C GLU A 81 7.31 -11.85 14.84
N LEU A 82 6.65 -11.48 13.74
CA LEU A 82 5.53 -12.22 13.17
C LEU A 82 5.99 -13.34 12.21
N LEU A 83 7.08 -13.14 11.45
CA LEU A 83 7.46 -13.90 10.24
C LEU A 83 8.85 -14.58 10.29
N ASN A 84 9.33 -15.02 11.45
CA ASN A 84 10.63 -15.67 11.74
C ASN A 84 11.55 -16.14 10.55
N LEU A 85 12.85 -15.78 10.62
CA LEU A 85 14.07 -16.15 9.80
C LEU A 85 14.45 -15.49 8.43
N THR A 86 15.78 -15.40 8.23
CA THR A 86 16.76 -14.37 7.73
C THR A 86 16.95 -14.10 6.22
N TYR A 87 17.34 -12.87 5.80
CA TYR A 87 18.20 -12.55 4.62
C TYR A 87 18.67 -11.06 4.53
N VAL A 88 19.71 -10.75 3.71
CA VAL A 88 20.55 -9.52 3.61
C VAL A 88 20.37 -8.75 2.27
N ALA A 89 20.66 -7.43 2.26
CA ALA A 89 20.39 -6.44 1.19
C ALA A 89 21.53 -6.15 0.19
N ALA A 90 21.20 -5.62 -1.01
CA ALA A 90 22.11 -4.86 -1.90
C ALA A 90 21.34 -3.84 -2.78
N GLU A 91 21.98 -2.69 -3.10
CA GLU A 91 21.41 -1.52 -3.79
C GLU A 91 22.14 -1.12 -5.09
N ASN A 92 21.44 -0.42 -6.00
CA ASN A 92 21.85 0.84 -6.68
C ASN A 92 20.68 1.44 -7.51
N LEU A 93 20.56 2.77 -7.63
CA LEU A 93 19.43 3.44 -8.33
C LEU A 93 19.89 4.38 -9.44
N TYR A 94 19.29 4.28 -10.63
CA TYR A 94 19.42 5.28 -11.71
C TYR A 94 18.16 6.18 -11.80
N ASN A 95 18.32 7.43 -12.27
CA ASN A 95 17.24 8.38 -12.52
C ASN A 95 17.29 8.85 -13.97
N ILE A 96 16.26 8.53 -14.75
CA ILE A 96 16.13 8.94 -16.15
C ILE A 96 14.79 9.66 -16.30
N SER A 97 14.84 10.98 -16.57
CA SER A 97 13.68 11.79 -16.95
C SER A 97 13.93 12.36 -18.36
N PRO A 98 12.92 12.41 -19.26
CA PRO A 98 13.08 13.08 -20.56
C PRO A 98 13.46 14.55 -20.39
N SER A 99 14.23 15.10 -21.34
CA SER A 99 14.73 16.48 -21.29
C SER A 99 13.63 17.56 -21.27
N TRP A 100 12.45 17.26 -21.82
CA TRP A 100 11.32 18.18 -21.83
C TRP A 100 10.54 18.20 -20.50
N ALA A 101 10.71 17.19 -19.65
CA ALA A 101 9.94 17.01 -18.41
C ALA A 101 10.55 17.83 -17.26
N ASN A 102 10.40 19.15 -17.34
CA ASN A 102 10.80 20.07 -16.28
C ASN A 102 9.81 20.02 -15.09
N PRO A 103 10.21 20.52 -13.90
CA PRO A 103 9.38 20.45 -12.70
C PRO A 103 7.98 21.07 -12.82
N PHE A 104 7.85 22.18 -13.56
CA PHE A 104 6.56 22.85 -13.77
C PHE A 104 5.59 21.96 -14.56
N VAL A 105 6.04 21.37 -15.67
CA VAL A 105 5.24 20.45 -16.48
C VAL A 105 4.85 19.20 -15.68
N LEU A 106 5.80 18.66 -14.91
CA LEU A 106 5.55 17.49 -14.05
C LEU A 106 4.49 17.77 -12.98
N ASP A 107 4.49 18.96 -12.39
CA ASP A 107 3.49 19.37 -11.40
C ASP A 107 2.08 19.50 -12.01
N GLN A 108 1.96 20.11 -13.19
CA GLN A 108 0.68 20.20 -13.90
C GLN A 108 0.13 18.82 -14.26
N LEU A 109 1.00 17.91 -14.76
CA LEU A 109 0.60 16.53 -15.08
C LEU A 109 0.17 15.77 -13.83
N LYS A 110 0.86 15.97 -12.70
CA LYS A 110 0.48 15.37 -11.42
C LYS A 110 -0.89 15.86 -10.96
N HIS A 111 -1.17 17.16 -11.06
CA HIS A 111 -2.47 17.71 -10.69
C HIS A 111 -3.61 17.11 -11.52
N ILE A 112 -3.43 17.00 -12.85
CA ILE A 112 -4.41 16.35 -13.73
C ILE A 112 -4.60 14.88 -13.35
N LEU A 113 -3.51 14.18 -13.02
CA LEU A 113 -3.56 12.79 -12.59
C LEU A 113 -4.35 12.63 -11.29
N ASP A 114 -4.12 13.48 -10.30
CA ASP A 114 -4.85 13.51 -9.03
C ASP A 114 -6.35 13.73 -9.26
N LEU A 115 -6.72 14.71 -10.09
CA LEU A 115 -8.12 14.97 -10.46
C LEU A 115 -8.75 13.78 -11.19
N SER A 116 -8.02 13.16 -12.12
CA SER A 116 -8.52 11.99 -12.87
C SER A 116 -8.84 10.82 -11.93
N PHE A 117 -8.01 10.62 -10.90
CA PHE A 117 -8.25 9.61 -9.87
C PHE A 117 -9.43 10.00 -8.98
N PHE A 118 -9.49 11.25 -8.54
CA PHE A 118 -10.65 11.73 -7.78
C PHE A 118 -11.96 11.41 -8.50
N TYR A 119 -12.15 11.86 -9.74
CA TYR A 119 -13.40 11.61 -10.48
C TYR A 119 -13.66 10.14 -10.78
N ARG A 120 -12.61 9.32 -10.99
CA ARG A 120 -12.75 7.90 -11.33
C ARG A 120 -13.15 7.02 -10.14
N PHE A 121 -12.85 7.46 -8.92
CA PHE A 121 -12.97 6.64 -7.72
C PHE A 121 -13.95 7.21 -6.68
N SER A 122 -14.18 8.53 -6.63
CA SER A 122 -14.87 9.19 -5.52
C SER A 122 -16.37 8.94 -5.41
N SER A 123 -17.04 8.40 -6.44
CA SER A 123 -18.47 8.09 -6.30
C SER A 123 -18.68 6.92 -5.32
N PRO A 124 -19.79 6.89 -4.56
CA PRO A 124 -20.09 5.79 -3.64
C PRO A 124 -20.10 4.42 -4.34
N GLU A 125 -20.65 4.35 -5.55
CA GLU A 125 -20.73 3.11 -6.34
C GLU A 125 -19.34 2.67 -6.81
N ALA A 126 -18.52 3.61 -7.30
CA ALA A 126 -17.16 3.31 -7.74
C ALA A 126 -16.30 2.86 -6.57
N SER A 127 -16.38 3.55 -5.43
CA SER A 127 -15.67 3.19 -4.20
C SER A 127 -16.06 1.79 -3.73
N ARG A 128 -17.37 1.48 -3.69
CA ARG A 128 -17.88 0.16 -3.31
C ARG A 128 -17.43 -0.94 -4.26
N LEU A 129 -17.51 -0.73 -5.57
CA LEU A 129 -17.16 -1.75 -6.56
C LEU A 129 -15.65 -1.97 -6.70
N ARG A 130 -14.84 -0.93 -6.51
CA ARG A 130 -13.39 -0.99 -6.70
C ARG A 130 -12.66 -1.41 -5.42
N GLY A 131 -13.07 -0.93 -4.25
CA GLY A 131 -12.46 -1.27 -2.96
C GLY A 131 -13.18 -2.40 -2.22
N GLY A 132 -14.50 -2.55 -2.38
CA GLY A 132 -15.30 -3.52 -1.63
C GLY A 132 -14.82 -4.97 -1.74
N PRO A 133 -14.52 -5.53 -2.93
CA PRO A 133 -14.09 -6.92 -3.05
C PRO A 133 -12.82 -7.25 -2.26
N ILE A 134 -11.79 -6.40 -2.33
CA ILE A 134 -10.54 -6.64 -1.60
C ILE A 134 -10.72 -6.47 -0.09
N ILE A 135 -11.58 -5.54 0.34
CA ILE A 135 -11.95 -5.39 1.75
C ILE A 135 -12.75 -6.60 2.25
N SER A 136 -13.66 -7.15 1.44
CA SER A 136 -14.41 -8.36 1.80
C SER A 136 -13.47 -9.53 2.03
N ASP A 137 -12.50 -9.75 1.13
CA ASP A 137 -11.50 -10.80 1.29
C ASP A 137 -10.64 -10.58 2.55
N ILE A 138 -10.19 -9.36 2.83
CA ILE A 138 -9.46 -9.06 4.08
C ILE A 138 -10.32 -9.40 5.31
N MET A 139 -11.59 -9.01 5.31
CA MET A 139 -12.51 -9.29 6.43
C MET A 139 -12.77 -10.79 6.61
N GLU A 140 -12.88 -11.55 5.53
CA GLU A 140 -13.02 -13.02 5.58
C GLU A 140 -11.75 -13.69 6.12
N ASN A 141 -10.57 -13.22 5.72
CA ASN A 141 -9.30 -13.72 6.25
C ASN A 141 -9.14 -13.36 7.74
N VAL A 142 -9.53 -12.16 8.16
CA VAL A 142 -9.56 -11.76 9.59
C VAL A 142 -10.48 -12.70 10.40
N LYS A 143 -11.69 -12.99 9.93
CA LYS A 143 -12.59 -13.96 10.58
C LYS A 143 -11.96 -15.35 10.68
N SER A 144 -11.25 -15.77 9.64
CA SER A 144 -10.56 -17.06 9.61
C SER A 144 -9.36 -17.11 10.55
N LEU A 145 -8.62 -16.02 10.70
CA LEU A 145 -7.54 -15.87 11.70
C LEU A 145 -8.10 -16.01 13.12
N MET A 146 -9.18 -15.30 13.43
CA MET A 146 -9.81 -15.33 14.76
C MET A 146 -10.37 -16.70 15.14
N THR A 147 -10.74 -17.52 14.15
CA THR A 147 -11.25 -18.89 14.36
C THR A 147 -10.17 -19.96 14.22
N ASN A 148 -8.90 -19.57 14.12
CA ASN A 148 -7.74 -20.44 13.89
C ASN A 148 -7.87 -21.36 12.66
N LYS A 149 -8.65 -20.96 11.66
CA LYS A 149 -8.92 -21.74 10.44
C LYS A 149 -7.82 -21.64 9.39
N LEU A 150 -6.89 -20.69 9.53
CA LEU A 150 -5.82 -20.45 8.55
C LEU A 150 -4.54 -21.27 8.79
N ASN A 151 -4.56 -22.27 9.67
CA ASN A 151 -3.45 -23.22 9.91
C ASN A 151 -2.08 -22.51 10.09
N GLY A 152 -2.05 -21.43 10.88
CA GLY A 152 -0.81 -20.69 11.15
C GLY A 152 -0.38 -19.68 10.09
N ARG A 153 -1.12 -19.48 8.99
CA ARG A 153 -0.87 -18.36 8.07
C ARG A 153 -1.23 -17.05 8.76
N LYS A 154 -0.24 -16.18 8.95
CA LYS A 154 -0.38 -14.89 9.65
C LYS A 154 -0.31 -13.66 8.75
N ALA A 155 0.10 -13.82 7.49
CA ALA A 155 0.22 -12.71 6.55
C ALA A 155 -0.40 -13.06 5.20
N LYS A 156 -1.05 -12.09 4.58
CA LYS A 156 -1.48 -12.14 3.18
C LYS A 156 -1.09 -10.84 2.48
N ILE A 157 -0.36 -10.97 1.37
CA ILE A 157 0.22 -9.84 0.66
C ILE A 157 -0.40 -9.79 -0.75
N TYR A 158 -0.90 -8.62 -1.15
CA TYR A 158 -1.56 -8.37 -2.41
C TYR A 158 -0.70 -7.42 -3.25
N SER A 159 -0.22 -7.91 -4.38
CA SER A 159 0.40 -7.06 -5.40
C SER A 159 -0.71 -6.41 -6.24
N GLY A 160 -0.64 -5.10 -6.42
CA GLY A 160 -1.66 -4.34 -7.13
C GLY A 160 -1.11 -3.13 -7.86
N HIS A 161 -2.03 -2.24 -8.20
CA HIS A 161 -1.77 -1.01 -8.94
C HIS A 161 -2.15 0.22 -8.10
N ASP A 162 -1.82 1.41 -8.59
CA ASP A 162 -2.33 2.67 -8.07
C ASP A 162 -3.86 2.66 -7.97
N THR A 163 -4.53 2.09 -8.98
CA THR A 163 -5.99 1.91 -8.98
C THR A 163 -6.49 1.03 -7.83
N THR A 164 -5.74 0.01 -7.41
CA THR A 164 -6.09 -0.84 -6.25
C THR A 164 -6.01 -0.02 -4.96
N ILE A 165 -4.90 0.70 -4.75
CA ILE A 165 -4.68 1.53 -3.56
C ILE A 165 -5.73 2.65 -3.48
N ALA A 166 -5.98 3.34 -4.60
CA ALA A 166 -6.99 4.38 -4.72
C ALA A 166 -8.41 3.84 -4.43
N GLY A 167 -8.75 2.66 -4.95
CA GLY A 167 -10.03 2.00 -4.67
C GLY A 167 -10.24 1.74 -3.19
N VAL A 168 -9.20 1.29 -2.48
CA VAL A 168 -9.26 1.04 -1.03
C VAL A 168 -9.35 2.34 -0.24
N LEU A 169 -8.52 3.34 -0.54
CA LEU A 169 -8.56 4.64 0.13
C LEU A 169 -9.92 5.33 -0.05
N SER A 170 -10.47 5.26 -1.27
CA SER A 170 -11.79 5.80 -1.59
C SER A 170 -12.91 5.05 -0.85
N PHE A 171 -12.80 3.73 -0.72
CA PHE A 171 -13.76 2.92 0.06
C PHE A 171 -13.82 3.36 1.53
N PHE A 172 -12.69 3.75 2.13
CA PHE A 172 -12.64 4.28 3.49
C PHE A 172 -12.97 5.78 3.59
N GLY A 173 -13.30 6.45 2.48
CA GLY A 173 -13.57 7.89 2.47
C GLY A 173 -12.35 8.75 2.79
N VAL A 174 -11.14 8.21 2.63
CA VAL A 174 -9.90 8.95 2.86
C VAL A 174 -9.64 9.86 1.66
N ASN A 175 -9.26 11.12 1.90
CA ASN A 175 -8.77 11.98 0.84
C ASN A 175 -7.32 11.62 0.49
N TYR A 176 -7.00 11.47 -0.80
CA TYR A 176 -5.68 11.03 -1.24
C TYR A 176 -5.25 11.69 -2.56
N ALA A 177 -3.94 11.86 -2.71
CA ALA A 177 -3.30 12.11 -4.01
C ALA A 177 -2.99 10.78 -4.71
N HIS A 178 -2.67 10.82 -6.01
CA HIS A 178 -2.31 9.65 -6.80
C HIS A 178 -1.28 8.77 -6.06
N PRO A 179 -1.59 7.48 -5.84
CA PRO A 179 -0.71 6.62 -5.06
C PRO A 179 0.67 6.47 -5.72
N PRO A 180 1.79 6.81 -5.04
CA PRO A 180 3.13 6.72 -5.62
C PRO A 180 3.59 5.26 -5.82
N TYR A 181 4.61 5.04 -6.64
CA TYR A 181 5.18 3.69 -6.84
C TYR A 181 5.64 3.09 -5.52
N CYS A 182 5.45 1.79 -5.34
CA CYS A 182 5.70 1.09 -4.08
C CYS A 182 4.94 1.61 -2.84
N SER A 183 3.88 2.42 -2.99
CA SER A 183 2.98 2.71 -1.89
C SER A 183 2.32 1.43 -1.37
N ALA A 184 2.14 1.31 -0.05
CA ALA A 184 1.48 0.17 0.56
C ALA A 184 0.47 0.60 1.63
N LEU A 185 -0.60 -0.18 1.77
CA LEU A 185 -1.58 -0.10 2.86
C LEU A 185 -1.44 -1.32 3.77
N PHE A 186 -1.45 -1.06 5.07
CA PHE A 186 -1.24 -2.06 6.12
C PHE A 186 -2.51 -2.23 6.94
N PHE A 187 -3.03 -3.46 6.97
CA PHE A 187 -4.15 -3.86 7.82
C PHE A 187 -3.64 -4.85 8.85
N ASP A 188 -3.15 -4.31 9.95
CA ASP A 188 -2.56 -5.08 11.05
C ASP A 188 -3.65 -5.45 12.06
N LEU A 189 -3.72 -6.74 12.40
CA LEU A 189 -4.63 -7.29 13.39
C LEU A 189 -3.89 -7.52 14.69
N TYR A 190 -4.33 -6.83 15.74
CA TYR A 190 -3.76 -6.93 17.07
C TYR A 190 -4.72 -7.64 18.04
N HIS A 191 -4.17 -8.51 18.87
CA HIS A 191 -4.83 -9.05 20.05
C HIS A 191 -4.43 -8.20 21.25
N VAL A 192 -5.41 -7.75 22.03
CA VAL A 192 -5.20 -6.95 23.23
C VAL A 192 -5.51 -7.84 24.44
N GLU A 193 -4.50 -8.13 25.27
CA GLU A 193 -4.71 -8.89 26.51
C GLU A 193 -5.23 -7.96 27.61
N GLY A 194 -6.19 -8.44 28.41
CA GLY A 194 -6.70 -7.74 29.59
C GLY A 194 -8.06 -7.06 29.44
N TRP A 195 -8.80 -7.33 28.36
CA TRP A 195 -10.18 -6.89 28.14
C TRP A 195 -11.02 -8.01 27.51
#